data_AF-J1YFM8-F1
#
_entry.id   AF-J1YFM8-F1
#
_cell.length_a   1.000
_cell.length_b   1.000
_cell.length_c   1.000
_cell.angle_alpha   90.00
_cell.angle_beta   90.00
_cell.angle_gamma   90.00
#
_symmetry.space_group_name_H-M   'P 1'
#
loop_
_entity.id
_entity.type
_entity.pdbx_description
1 polymer ?
#
loop_
_entity_poly.entity_id
_entity_poly.type
_entity_poly.pdbx_seq_one_letter_code
_entity_poly.pdbx_strand_id
1 'polypeptide(L)'
;MSGMVLDRTISRFGKDFVFYFSSYWREVPSTDGVTIVVYEQIYPQAGTFLWVELDQRRIYQNYFGRRQNDVKQMAEQAILIAVDELVKIKTEEWFGAESTF
;
A
#
# COMPACT_ATOMS: atom_id res chain seq x y z
N MET A 1 11.43 -1.18 -14.76
CA MET A 1 10.88 0.12 -14.33
C MET A 1 10.38 -0.07 -12.91
N SER A 2 10.92 0.68 -11.94
CA SER A 2 10.56 0.55 -10.52
C SER A 2 9.04 0.63 -10.29
N GLY A 3 8.52 -0.11 -9.31
CA GLY A 3 7.09 -0.14 -8.98
C GLY A 3 6.53 1.25 -8.70
N MET A 4 5.32 1.52 -9.18
CA MET A 4 4.69 2.84 -9.11
C MET A 4 3.82 2.96 -7.86
N VAL A 5 3.93 4.09 -7.14
CA VAL A 5 2.99 4.45 -6.07
C VAL A 5 2.12 5.62 -6.54
N LEU A 6 0.81 5.40 -6.60
CA LEU A 6 -0.19 6.40 -6.96
C LEU A 6 -0.87 6.94 -5.69
N ASP A 7 -0.83 8.26 -5.54
CA ASP A 7 -1.43 8.97 -4.42
C ASP A 7 -2.83 9.50 -4.79
N ARG A 8 -3.87 8.94 -4.14
CA ARG A 8 -5.26 9.39 -4.20
C ARG A 8 -5.75 9.91 -2.84
N THR A 9 -4.83 10.37 -1.99
CA THR A 9 -5.13 10.95 -0.69
C THR A 9 -5.30 12.47 -0.76
N ILE A 10 -6.02 13.05 0.20
CA ILE A 10 -6.38 14.48 0.22
C ILE A 10 -6.08 15.17 1.55
N SER A 11 -6.07 14.46 2.67
CA SER A 11 -5.78 15.04 3.98
C SER A 11 -4.27 15.09 4.25
N ARG A 12 -3.86 15.91 5.22
CA ARG A 12 -2.47 15.92 5.70
C ARG A 12 -2.03 14.56 6.20
N PHE A 13 -2.92 13.86 6.91
CA PHE A 13 -2.65 12.51 7.38
C PHE A 13 -2.36 11.56 6.20
N GLY A 14 -3.20 11.60 5.16
CA GLY A 14 -3.01 10.78 3.96
C GLY A 14 -1.69 11.08 3.25
N LYS A 15 -1.32 12.36 3.14
CA LYS A 15 -0.02 12.78 2.59
C LYS A 15 1.16 12.29 3.41
N ASP A 16 1.08 12.39 4.73
CA ASP A 16 2.13 11.89 5.64
C ASP A 16 2.27 10.36 5.52
N PHE A 17 1.15 9.63 5.45
CA PHE A 17 1.16 8.18 5.23
C PHE A 17 1.84 7.82 3.91
N VAL A 18 1.44 8.46 2.80
CA VAL A 18 2.01 8.21 1.47
C VAL A 18 3.51 8.54 1.44
N PHE A 19 3.94 9.60 2.13
CA PHE A 19 5.35 9.96 2.23
C PHE A 19 6.18 8.84 2.86
N TYR A 20 5.77 8.34 4.04
CA TYR A 20 6.47 7.24 4.71
C TYR A 20 6.39 5.95 3.90
N PHE A 21 5.19 5.57 3.46
CA PHE A 21 4.99 4.34 2.69
C PHE A 21 5.85 4.31 1.42
N SER A 22 5.86 5.41 0.64
CA SER A 22 6.64 5.51 -0.61
C SER A 22 8.14 5.55 -0.34
N SER A 23 8.57 5.99 0.85
CA SER A 23 9.99 5.89 1.24
C SER A 23 10.40 4.44 1.41
N TYR A 24 9.59 3.63 2.11
CA TYR A 24 9.86 2.21 2.30
C TYR A 24 9.72 1.39 1.01
N TRP A 25 8.70 1.67 0.18
CA TRP A 25 8.47 0.93 -1.06
C TRP A 25 9.63 1.06 -2.06
N ARG A 26 10.32 2.21 -2.09
CA ARG A 26 11.50 2.40 -2.96
C ARG A 26 12.67 1.48 -2.61
N GLU A 27 12.72 0.98 -1.39
CA GLU A 27 13.76 0.06 -0.92
C GLU A 27 13.40 -1.41 -1.18
N VAL A 28 12.16 -1.70 -1.60
CA VAL A 28 11.69 -3.06 -1.89
C VAL A 28 12.19 -3.49 -3.28
N PRO A 29 12.92 -4.63 -3.39
CA PRO A 29 13.37 -5.15 -4.67
C PRO A 29 12.23 -5.81 -5.46
N SER A 30 12.44 -6.02 -6.76
CA SER A 30 11.52 -6.79 -7.61
C SER A 30 10.08 -6.25 -7.69
N THR A 31 9.93 -4.93 -7.61
CA THR A 31 8.65 -4.23 -7.71
C THR A 31 8.25 -3.91 -9.16
N ASP A 32 9.05 -4.33 -10.14
CA ASP A 32 8.76 -4.13 -11.56
C ASP A 32 7.41 -4.76 -11.94
N GLY A 33 6.59 -3.96 -12.62
CA GLY A 33 5.26 -4.38 -13.10
C GLY A 33 4.14 -4.25 -12.07
N VAL A 34 4.45 -3.89 -10.81
CA VAL A 34 3.45 -3.75 -9.74
C VAL A 34 3.07 -2.30 -9.51
N THR A 35 1.77 -2.05 -9.36
CA THR A 35 1.20 -0.73 -9.06
C THR A 35 0.60 -0.73 -7.66
N ILE A 36 1.09 0.17 -6.82
CA ILE A 36 0.47 0.51 -5.54
C ILE A 36 -0.43 1.73 -5.75
N VAL A 37 -1.64 1.71 -5.18
CA VAL A 37 -2.50 2.88 -5.09
C VAL A 37 -2.94 3.09 -3.65
N VAL A 38 -2.73 4.30 -3.13
CA VAL A 38 -3.18 4.69 -1.79
C VAL A 38 -4.39 5.60 -1.92
N TYR A 39 -5.52 5.16 -1.38
CA TYR A 39 -6.79 5.89 -1.44
C TYR A 39 -7.16 6.44 -0.07
N GLU A 40 -7.84 7.58 -0.07
CA GLU A 40 -8.43 8.14 1.13
C GLU A 40 -9.87 8.59 0.90
N GLN A 41 -10.72 8.36 1.89
CA GLN A 41 -12.06 8.93 1.97
C GLN A 41 -12.23 9.66 3.30
N ILE A 42 -12.61 10.94 3.24
CA ILE A 42 -12.93 11.74 4.43
C ILE A 42 -14.38 11.50 4.82
N TYR A 43 -14.59 11.19 6.10
CA TYR A 43 -15.88 11.11 6.76
C TYR A 43 -15.98 12.24 7.80
N PRO A 44 -16.72 13.35 7.52
CA PRO A 44 -16.71 14.55 8.36
C PRO A 44 -16.97 14.34 9.85
N GLN A 45 -17.69 13.28 10.23
CA GLN A 45 -17.99 12.96 11.64
C GLN A 45 -17.14 11.82 12.23
N ALA A 46 -16.52 10.99 11.39
CA ALA A 46 -15.82 9.77 11.82
C ALA A 46 -14.30 9.85 11.63
N GLY A 47 -13.80 10.82 10.86
CA GLY A 47 -12.40 11.04 10.54
C GLY A 47 -12.07 10.62 9.11
N THR A 48 -10.99 9.87 8.89
CA THR A 48 -10.60 9.45 7.53
C THR A 48 -10.58 7.92 7.43
N PHE A 49 -10.75 7.40 6.23
CA PHE A 49 -10.55 5.99 5.91
C PHE A 49 -9.51 5.92 4.81
N LEU A 50 -8.46 5.15 5.04
CA LEU A 50 -7.39 4.95 4.07
C LEU A 50 -7.33 3.47 3.73
N TRP A 51 -7.09 3.16 2.45
CA TRP A 51 -6.76 1.80 2.04
C TRP A 51 -5.67 1.82 0.98
N VAL A 52 -4.94 0.70 0.91
CA VAL A 52 -3.87 0.47 -0.06
C VAL A 52 -4.27 -0.69 -0.95
N GLU A 53 -4.10 -0.48 -2.24
CA GLU A 53 -4.24 -1.51 -3.27
C GLU A 53 -2.88 -1.83 -3.88
N LEU A 54 -2.65 -3.11 -4.14
CA LEU A 54 -1.54 -3.62 -4.94
C LEU A 54 -2.18 -4.36 -6.12
N ASP A 55 -1.93 -3.88 -7.34
CA ASP A 55 -2.54 -4.38 -8.58
C ASP A 55 -4.07 -4.56 -8.47
N GLN A 56 -4.76 -3.50 -8.03
CA GLN A 56 -6.22 -3.43 -7.84
C GLN A 56 -6.77 -4.33 -6.73
N ARG A 57 -5.91 -5.05 -6.00
CA ARG A 57 -6.31 -5.83 -4.83
C ARG A 57 -6.08 -5.04 -3.56
N ARG A 58 -7.12 -4.86 -2.75
CA ARG A 58 -7.01 -4.21 -1.44
C ARG A 58 -6.22 -5.10 -0.47
N ILE A 59 -5.06 -4.62 -0.05
CA ILE A 59 -4.14 -5.35 0.84
C ILE A 59 -4.17 -4.80 2.27
N TYR A 60 -4.49 -3.52 2.44
CA TYR A 60 -4.50 -2.85 3.74
C TYR A 60 -5.65 -1.85 3.81
N GLN A 61 -6.23 -1.67 4.99
CA GLN A 61 -7.19 -0.61 5.26
C GLN A 61 -7.17 -0.21 6.73
N ASN A 62 -7.46 1.06 7.02
CA ASN A 62 -7.61 1.54 8.39
C ASN A 62 -8.58 2.73 8.49
N TYR A 63 -9.27 2.81 9.64
CA TYR A 63 -10.12 3.94 10.02
C TYR A 63 -9.40 4.83 11.03
N PHE A 64 -9.41 6.13 10.76
CA PHE A 64 -8.77 7.15 11.57
C PHE A 64 -9.83 7.93 12.31
N GLY A 65 -9.82 7.81 13.63
CA GLY A 65 -10.57 8.69 14.53
C GLY A 65 -9.72 9.88 15.01
N ARG A 66 -10.14 10.50 16.12
CA ARG A 66 -9.48 11.68 16.72
C ARG A 66 -8.26 11.37 17.60
N ARG A 67 -7.89 10.09 17.76
CA ARG A 67 -6.72 9.71 18.57
C ARG A 67 -5.44 9.89 17.74
N GLN A 68 -4.33 10.24 18.39
CA GLN A 68 -3.02 10.22 17.74
C GLN A 68 -2.68 8.78 17.39
N ASN A 69 -3.01 8.37 16.16
CA ASN A 69 -2.43 7.19 15.55
C ASN A 69 -1.10 7.63 14.93
N ASP A 70 -0.02 6.92 15.27
CA ASP A 70 1.30 7.20 14.70
C ASP A 70 1.29 6.79 13.22
N VAL A 71 1.14 7.78 12.34
CA VAL A 71 1.10 7.60 10.88
C VAL A 71 2.29 6.81 10.35
N LYS A 72 3.46 6.94 11.00
CA LYS A 72 4.67 6.22 10.62
C LYS A 72 4.53 4.72 10.89
N GLN A 73 4.09 4.34 12.08
CA GLN A 73 3.84 2.93 12.43
C GLN A 73 2.83 2.28 11.49
N MET A 74 1.85 3.05 11.02
CA MET A 74 0.84 2.54 10.11
C MET A 74 1.39 2.32 8.70
N ALA A 75 2.22 3.24 8.22
CA ALA A 75 2.96 3.05 6.97
C ALA A 75 3.91 1.85 7.08
N GLU A 76 4.56 1.64 8.23
CA GLU A 76 5.40 0.47 8.53
C GLU A 76 4.59 -0.84 8.49
N GLN A 77 3.38 -0.86 9.05
CA GLN A 77 2.50 -2.04 8.95
C GLN A 77 2.05 -2.30 7.52
N ALA A 78 1.64 -1.26 6.80
CA ALA A 78 1.16 -1.39 5.44
C ALA A 78 2.26 -1.88 4.48
N ILE A 79 3.51 -1.43 4.65
CA ILE A 79 4.62 -1.91 3.80
C ILE A 79 4.91 -3.39 4.04
N LEU A 80 4.88 -3.86 5.29
CA LEU A 80 5.09 -5.28 5.59
C LEU A 80 4.05 -6.16 4.90
N ILE A 81 2.79 -5.72 4.90
CA ILE A 81 1.70 -6.42 4.20
C ILE A 81 1.88 -6.36 2.68
N ALA A 82 2.32 -5.22 2.14
CA ALA A 82 2.58 -5.08 0.70
C ALA A 82 3.72 -5.99 0.22
N VAL A 83 4.78 -6.14 1.02
CA VAL A 83 5.89 -7.05 0.71
C VAL A 83 5.43 -8.51 0.74
N ASP A 84 4.66 -8.91 1.76
CA ASP A 84 4.10 -10.26 1.84
C ASP A 84 3.21 -10.58 0.63
N GLU A 85 2.37 -9.63 0.22
CA GLU A 85 1.52 -9.81 -0.94
C GLU A 85 2.31 -9.85 -2.27
N LEU A 86 3.35 -9.03 -2.40
CA LEU A 86 4.25 -9.06 -3.56
C LEU A 86 4.90 -10.44 -3.71
N VAL A 87 5.38 -11.03 -2.61
CA VAL A 87 5.97 -12.37 -2.63
C VAL A 87 4.97 -13.41 -3.11
N LYS A 88 3.70 -13.35 -2.68
CA LYS A 88 2.65 -14.27 -3.15
C LYS A 88 2.41 -14.13 -4.64
N ILE A 89 2.26 -12.90 -5.14
CA ILE A 89 2.03 -12.65 -6.57
C ILE A 89 3.19 -13.18 -7.41
N LYS A 90 4.44 -12.91 -7.00
CA LYS A 90 5.61 -13.44 -7.69
C LYS A 90 5.69 -14.96 -7.65
N THR A 91 5.31 -15.55 -6.53
CA THR A 91 5.26 -17.01 -6.37
C THR A 91 4.21 -17.64 -7.29
N GLU A 92 3.02 -17.04 -7.37
CA GLU A 92 1.95 -17.45 -8.28
C GLU A 92 2.35 -17.29 -9.76
N GLU A 93 3.02 -16.19 -10.12
CA GLU A 93 3.58 -15.98 -11.46
C GLU A 93 4.59 -17.08 -11.82
N TRP A 94 5.49 -17.44 -10.90
CA TRP A 94 6.53 -18.46 -11.12
C TRP A 94 5.93 -19.85 -11.29
N PHE A 95 5.00 -20.25 -10.41
CA PHE A 95 4.35 -21.57 -10.50
C PHE A 95 3.37 -21.69 -11.68
N GLY A 96 2.70 -20.59 -12.06
CA GLY A 96 1.88 -20.57 -13.27
C GLY A 96 2.70 -20.72 -14.55
N ALA A 97 3.93 -20.19 -14.58
CA ALA A 97 4.82 -20.27 -15.74
C ALA A 97 5.35 -21.69 -15.99
N GLU A 98 5.60 -22.49 -14.96
CA GLU A 98 6.09 -23.88 -15.10
C GLU A 98 5.03 -24.86 -15.64
N SER A 99 3.74 -24.49 -15.62
CA SER A 99 2.63 -25.37 -16.04
C SER A 99 2.40 -25.41 -17.56
N THR A 100 3.14 -24.62 -18.34
CA THR A 100 2.94 -24.45 -19.80
C THR A 100 3.98 -25.20 -20.65
N PHE A 101 4.81 -26.06 -20.04
CA PHE A 101 5.84 -26.84 -20.74
C PHE A 101 5.54 -28.34 -20.76
#